data_AF-A0A0Q8T312-F1
#
_entry.id   AF-A0A0Q8T312-F1
#
_cell.length_a   1.000
_cell.length_b   1.000
_cell.length_c   1.000
_cell.angle_alpha   90.00
_cell.angle_beta   90.00
_cell.angle_gamma   90.00
#
_symmetry.space_group_name_H-M   'P 1'
#
loop_
_entity.id
_entity.type
_entity.pdbx_description
1 polymer ?
#
loop_
_entity_poly.entity_id
_entity_poly.type
_entity_poly.pdbx_seq_one_letter_code
_entity_poly.pdbx_strand_id
1 'polypeptide(L)'
;MKIVLLGAPGTGAQDLADALAAHLAATPSSTPVTLVVLADFSALDQTASMALLMGLDLPCPPDQQPAQQAADAQLRAALDAAGVAYRVVYGTGPARLASALRALGAVLGMPESDAVQANESRAARLRAYGCEKCSDPVCEHRLFTALTRPPAPGCA
;
A
#
# COMPACT_ATOMS: atom_id res chain seq x y z
N MET A 1 -1.54 8.26 -17.77
CA MET A 1 -0.84 8.17 -16.47
C MET A 1 -0.23 6.79 -16.36
N LYS A 2 1.07 6.67 -16.03
CA LYS A 2 1.75 5.38 -15.92
C LYS A 2 1.84 4.99 -14.43
N ILE A 3 1.28 3.85 -14.06
CA ILE A 3 1.41 3.26 -12.72
C ILE A 3 2.27 2.01 -12.85
N VAL A 4 3.35 1.97 -12.07
CA VAL A 4 4.23 0.80 -12.02
C VAL A 4 3.81 -0.10 -10.86
N LEU A 5 3.79 -1.41 -11.07
CA LEU A 5 3.54 -2.41 -10.04
C LEU A 5 4.79 -3.26 -9.87
N LEU A 6 5.25 -3.38 -8.64
CA LEU A 6 6.47 -4.08 -8.24
C LEU A 6 6.14 -5.00 -7.06
N GLY A 7 6.87 -6.10 -6.93
CA GLY A 7 6.77 -6.97 -5.77
C GLY A 7 7.84 -8.03 -5.79
N ALA A 8 8.28 -8.44 -4.60
CA ALA A 8 9.16 -9.59 -4.48
C ALA A 8 8.48 -10.86 -5.05
N PRO A 9 9.24 -11.88 -5.49
CA PRO A 9 8.67 -13.13 -5.98
C PRO A 9 7.65 -13.72 -4.99
N GLY A 10 6.51 -14.20 -5.50
CA GLY A 10 5.44 -14.77 -4.69
C GLY A 10 4.54 -13.76 -3.97
N THR A 11 4.73 -12.45 -4.17
CA THR A 11 3.86 -11.41 -3.58
C THR A 11 2.65 -11.05 -4.44
N GLY A 12 2.43 -11.63 -5.62
CA GLY A 12 1.19 -11.44 -6.40
C GLY A 12 1.02 -10.07 -7.08
N ALA A 13 2.12 -9.45 -7.53
CA ALA A 13 2.07 -8.18 -8.27
C ALA A 13 1.28 -8.29 -9.58
N GLN A 14 1.41 -9.42 -10.30
CA GLN A 14 0.68 -9.69 -11.53
C GLN A 14 -0.83 -9.83 -11.28
N ASP A 15 -1.22 -10.63 -10.28
CA ASP A 15 -2.63 -10.82 -9.92
C ASP A 15 -3.33 -9.49 -9.58
N LEU A 16 -2.61 -8.59 -8.90
CA LEU A 16 -3.12 -7.25 -8.62
C LEU A 16 -3.25 -6.39 -9.89
N ALA A 17 -2.30 -6.49 -10.82
CA ALA A 17 -2.35 -5.76 -12.08
C ALA A 17 -3.57 -6.20 -12.91
N ASP A 18 -3.82 -7.50 -13.00
CA ASP A 18 -4.97 -8.06 -13.73
C ASP A 18 -6.29 -7.62 -13.08
N ALA A 19 -6.37 -7.66 -11.74
CA ALA A 19 -7.55 -7.20 -11.00
C ALA A 19 -7.81 -5.69 -11.17
N LEU A 20 -6.75 -4.86 -11.15
CA LEU A 20 -6.85 -3.42 -11.40
C LEU A 20 -7.28 -3.12 -12.84
N ALA A 21 -6.70 -3.81 -13.82
CA ALA A 21 -7.05 -3.66 -15.23
C ALA A 21 -8.54 -3.97 -15.46
N ALA A 22 -9.04 -5.08 -14.90
CA ALA A 22 -10.45 -5.45 -14.97
C ALA A 22 -11.36 -4.39 -14.32
N HIS A 23 -10.97 -3.84 -13.15
CA HIS A 23 -11.74 -2.81 -12.47
C HIS A 23 -11.79 -1.49 -13.26
N LEU A 24 -10.65 -1.07 -13.82
CA LEU A 24 -10.55 0.15 -14.63
C LEU A 24 -11.29 0.02 -15.97
N ALA A 25 -11.32 -1.18 -16.56
CA ALA A 25 -12.12 -1.43 -17.76
C ALA A 25 -13.63 -1.39 -17.49
N ALA A 26 -14.07 -1.81 -16.31
CA ALA A 26 -15.47 -1.78 -15.89
C ALA A 26 -15.95 -0.38 -15.45
N THR A 27 -15.03 0.53 -15.13
CA THR A 27 -15.36 1.85 -14.59
C THR A 27 -15.02 2.93 -15.62
N PRO A 28 -16.01 3.69 -16.14
CA PRO A 28 -15.72 4.77 -17.07
C PRO A 28 -14.89 5.84 -16.35
N SER A 29 -13.61 5.93 -16.72
CA SER A 29 -12.68 6.95 -16.22
C SER A 29 -12.20 7.80 -17.38
N SER A 30 -12.14 9.12 -17.18
CA SER A 30 -11.65 10.05 -18.21
C SER A 30 -10.12 10.04 -18.33
N THR A 31 -9.43 9.42 -17.38
CA THR A 31 -7.97 9.43 -17.28
C THR A 31 -7.39 8.10 -17.78
N PRO A 32 -6.69 8.06 -18.93
CA PRO A 32 -6.07 6.83 -19.40
C PRO A 32 -4.96 6.40 -18.43
N VAL A 33 -5.09 5.18 -17.89
CA VAL A 33 -4.12 4.58 -16.98
C VAL A 33 -3.39 3.44 -17.70
N THR A 34 -2.06 3.47 -17.67
CA THR A 34 -1.20 2.40 -18.16
C THR A 34 -0.58 1.70 -16.95
N LEU A 35 -0.93 0.44 -16.74
CA LEU A 35 -0.35 -0.41 -15.70
C LEU A 35 0.86 -1.14 -16.27
N VAL A 36 1.98 -1.12 -15.56
CA VAL A 36 3.21 -1.82 -15.95
C VAL A 36 3.71 -2.64 -14.78
N VAL A 37 3.74 -3.97 -14.93
CA VAL A 37 4.34 -4.87 -13.95
C VAL A 37 5.81 -5.04 -14.30
N LEU A 38 6.68 -4.76 -13.34
CA LEU A 38 8.12 -4.96 -13.50
C LEU A 38 8.57 -6.10 -12.57
N ALA A 39 9.35 -7.03 -13.12
CA ALA A 39 9.93 -8.13 -12.35
C ALA A 39 11.09 -7.68 -11.45
N ASP A 40 11.77 -6.60 -11.85
CA ASP A 40 12.88 -5.99 -11.14
C ASP A 40 12.90 -4.48 -11.36
N PHE A 41 13.85 -3.81 -10.72
CA PHE A 41 13.97 -2.35 -10.77
C PHE A 41 14.74 -1.82 -11.99
N SER A 42 15.33 -2.68 -12.83
CA SER A 42 16.18 -2.23 -13.95
C SER A 42 15.40 -1.47 -15.02
N ALA A 43 14.10 -1.76 -15.14
CA ALA A 43 13.17 -1.12 -16.06
C ALA A 43 12.38 0.02 -15.40
N LEU A 44 12.70 0.40 -14.16
CA LEU A 44 12.07 1.53 -13.50
C LEU A 44 12.55 2.83 -14.14
N ASP A 45 11.61 3.61 -14.65
CA ASP A 45 11.88 4.93 -15.22
C ASP A 45 11.14 6.03 -14.46
N GLN A 46 11.63 7.26 -14.61
CA GLN A 46 11.04 8.46 -14.00
C GLN A 46 9.73 8.90 -14.69
N THR A 47 9.25 8.16 -15.70
CA THR A 47 7.98 8.46 -16.36
C THR A 47 6.78 7.90 -15.59
N ALA A 48 7.03 7.03 -14.60
CA ALA A 48 6.03 6.55 -13.68
C ALA A 48 5.47 7.68 -12.82
N SER A 49 4.15 7.85 -12.83
CA SER A 49 3.47 8.83 -11.98
C SER A 49 3.44 8.38 -10.52
N MET A 50 3.41 7.07 -10.29
CA MET A 50 3.51 6.43 -8.98
C MET A 50 3.86 4.95 -9.16
N ALA A 51 4.49 4.34 -8.16
CA ALA A 51 4.63 2.90 -8.04
C ALA A 51 3.77 2.30 -6.91
N LEU A 52 3.24 1.11 -7.12
CA LEU A 52 2.66 0.26 -6.09
C LEU A 52 3.63 -0.89 -5.82
N LEU A 53 4.06 -1.04 -4.57
CA LEU A 53 4.94 -2.11 -4.12
C LEU A 53 4.14 -3.13 -3.31
N MET A 54 4.24 -4.42 -3.62
CA MET A 54 3.50 -5.43 -2.87
C MET A 54 4.13 -5.70 -1.51
N GLY A 55 3.28 -5.83 -0.50
CA GLY A 55 3.68 -6.24 0.84
C GLY A 55 4.10 -7.72 0.92
N LEU A 56 4.87 -8.03 1.95
CA LEU A 56 5.30 -9.40 2.31
C LEU A 56 4.29 -10.10 3.23
N ASP A 57 3.00 -9.86 3.02
CA ASP A 57 1.89 -10.39 3.85
C ASP A 57 1.33 -11.73 3.36
N LEU A 58 1.82 -12.24 2.22
CA LEU A 58 1.45 -13.57 1.72
C LEU A 58 2.30 -14.67 2.36
N PRO A 59 1.76 -15.88 2.55
CA PRO A 59 2.54 -17.02 3.04
C PRO A 59 3.77 -17.27 2.17
N CYS A 60 4.96 -17.26 2.80
CA CYS A 60 6.22 -17.55 2.15
C CYS A 60 6.95 -18.68 2.91
N PRO A 61 7.42 -19.74 2.21
CA PRO A 61 8.25 -20.78 2.82
C PRO A 61 9.47 -20.19 3.55
N PRO A 62 9.85 -20.72 4.73
CA PRO A 62 10.92 -20.13 5.55
C PRO A 62 12.29 -20.11 4.87
N ASP A 63 12.56 -21.06 3.98
CA ASP A 63 13.75 -21.12 3.13
C ASP A 63 13.80 -20.01 2.08
N GLN A 64 12.64 -19.47 1.68
CA GLN A 64 12.51 -18.42 0.66
C GLN A 64 12.33 -17.03 1.26
N GLN A 65 11.94 -16.93 2.53
CA GLN A 65 11.72 -15.65 3.22
C GLN A 65 12.94 -14.70 3.16
N PRO A 66 14.19 -15.14 3.39
CA PRO A 66 15.34 -14.24 3.30
C PRO A 66 15.53 -13.66 1.90
N ALA A 67 15.34 -14.48 0.86
CA ALA A 67 15.44 -14.02 -0.53
C ALA A 67 14.31 -13.05 -0.88
N GLN A 68 13.09 -13.31 -0.41
CA GLN A 68 11.93 -12.43 -0.61
C GLN A 68 12.12 -11.07 0.08
N GLN A 69 12.63 -11.07 1.32
CA GLN A 69 12.96 -9.85 2.06
C GLN A 69 14.08 -9.05 1.40
N ALA A 70 15.13 -9.74 0.92
CA ALA A 70 16.22 -9.09 0.20
C ALA A 70 15.74 -8.45 -1.10
N ALA A 71 14.88 -9.13 -1.86
CA ALA A 71 14.28 -8.58 -3.08
C ALA A 71 13.40 -7.35 -2.78
N ASP A 72 12.53 -7.41 -1.77
CA ASP A 72 11.72 -6.25 -1.33
C ASP A 72 12.60 -5.06 -0.90
N ALA A 73 13.68 -5.31 -0.15
CA ALA A 73 14.62 -4.26 0.26
C ALA A 73 15.33 -3.63 -0.95
N GLN A 74 15.74 -4.43 -1.95
CA GLN A 74 16.33 -3.93 -3.19
C GLN A 74 15.36 -3.06 -3.99
N LEU A 75 14.09 -3.49 -4.09
CA LEU A 75 13.04 -2.73 -4.77
C LEU A 75 12.81 -1.37 -4.10
N ARG A 76 12.75 -1.32 -2.76
CA ARG A 76 12.64 -0.07 -2.01
C ARG A 76 13.84 0.85 -2.24
N ALA A 77 15.06 0.31 -2.11
CA ALA A 77 16.27 1.08 -2.33
C ALA A 77 16.33 1.66 -3.76
N ALA A 78 15.88 0.91 -4.77
CA ALA A 78 15.85 1.38 -6.14
C ALA A 78 14.78 2.46 -6.37
N LEU A 79 13.59 2.31 -5.78
CA LEU A 79 12.54 3.33 -5.83
C LEU A 79 12.99 4.65 -5.18
N ASP A 80 13.66 4.55 -4.02
CA ASP A 80 14.23 5.70 -3.31
C ASP A 80 15.34 6.36 -4.14
N ALA A 81 16.27 5.57 -4.69
CA ALA A 81 17.35 6.08 -5.54
C ALA A 81 16.83 6.74 -6.84
N ALA A 82 15.74 6.23 -7.40
CA ALA A 82 15.09 6.79 -8.59
C ALA A 82 14.19 7.99 -8.27
N GLY A 83 13.95 8.32 -6.99
CA GLY A 83 13.05 9.39 -6.57
C GLY A 83 11.57 9.12 -6.94
N VAL A 84 11.19 7.87 -7.16
CA VAL A 84 9.84 7.49 -7.58
C VAL A 84 8.96 7.34 -6.34
N ALA A 85 7.93 8.18 -6.23
CA ALA A 85 6.95 8.05 -5.15
C ALA A 85 6.21 6.71 -5.24
N TYR A 86 6.14 5.98 -4.12
CA TYR A 86 5.48 4.69 -4.07
C TYR A 86 4.60 4.48 -2.84
N ARG A 87 3.66 3.54 -2.95
CA ARG A 87 2.82 3.06 -1.85
C ARG A 87 2.94 1.55 -1.73
N VAL A 88 3.09 1.06 -0.50
CA VAL A 88 3.08 -0.38 -0.22
C VAL A 88 1.64 -0.86 -0.07
N VAL A 89 1.29 -1.94 -0.78
CA VAL A 89 -0.07 -2.50 -0.81
C VAL A 89 -0.07 -3.87 -0.13
N TYR A 90 -0.88 -3.99 0.92
CA TYR A 90 -1.10 -5.22 1.68
C TYR A 90 -2.52 -5.76 1.47
N GLY A 91 -2.73 -7.01 1.88
CA GLY A 91 -4.01 -7.72 1.89
C GLY A 91 -4.01 -8.92 0.96
N THR A 92 -5.10 -9.67 0.88
CA THR A 92 -5.22 -10.79 -0.07
C THR A 92 -6.46 -10.62 -0.95
N GLY A 93 -6.38 -11.09 -2.20
CA GLY A 93 -7.49 -11.07 -3.15
C GLY A 93 -8.22 -9.71 -3.23
N PRO A 94 -9.56 -9.66 -3.04
CA PRO A 94 -10.32 -8.41 -3.12
C PRO A 94 -9.88 -7.31 -2.15
N ALA A 95 -9.37 -7.68 -0.96
CA ALA A 95 -8.91 -6.71 0.02
C ALA A 95 -7.68 -5.95 -0.49
N ARG A 96 -6.79 -6.63 -1.23
CA ARG A 96 -5.61 -6.02 -1.86
C ARG A 96 -6.00 -5.05 -2.98
N LEU A 97 -6.96 -5.44 -3.82
CA LEU A 97 -7.51 -4.55 -4.85
C LEU A 97 -8.09 -3.27 -4.22
N ALA A 98 -8.89 -3.41 -3.16
CA ALA A 98 -9.44 -2.26 -2.45
C ALA A 98 -8.34 -1.36 -1.84
N SER A 99 -7.26 -1.94 -1.30
CA SER A 99 -6.09 -1.20 -0.83
C SER A 99 -5.40 -0.43 -1.96
N ALA A 100 -5.22 -1.06 -3.12
CA ALA A 100 -4.61 -0.43 -4.28
C ALA A 100 -5.46 0.74 -4.79
N LEU A 101 -6.77 0.55 -4.94
CA LEU A 101 -7.69 1.61 -5.37
C LEU A 101 -7.69 2.80 -4.40
N ARG A 102 -7.63 2.56 -3.08
CA ARG A 102 -7.45 3.64 -2.10
C ARG A 102 -6.12 4.37 -2.26
N ALA A 103 -5.03 3.65 -2.51
CA ALA A 103 -3.71 4.25 -2.75
C ALA A 103 -3.69 5.11 -4.03
N LEU A 104 -4.46 4.71 -5.04
CA LEU A 104 -4.56 5.39 -6.32
C LEU A 104 -5.62 6.51 -6.34
N GLY A 105 -6.55 6.56 -5.38
CA GLY A 105 -7.69 7.47 -5.39
C GLY A 105 -7.30 8.94 -5.60
N ALA A 106 -6.32 9.42 -4.82
CA ALA A 106 -5.79 10.78 -4.94
C ALA A 106 -5.12 11.06 -6.30
N VAL A 107 -4.49 10.05 -6.91
CA VAL A 107 -3.78 10.22 -8.19
C VAL A 107 -4.72 10.13 -9.38
N LEU A 108 -5.78 9.32 -9.26
CA LEU A 108 -6.80 9.12 -10.29
C LEU A 108 -7.91 10.18 -10.24
N GLY A 109 -7.88 11.10 -9.25
CA GLY A 109 -8.94 12.08 -9.04
C GLY A 109 -10.28 11.44 -8.71
N MET A 110 -10.27 10.22 -8.16
CA MET A 110 -11.49 9.54 -7.73
C MET A 110 -12.05 10.25 -6.50
N PRO A 111 -13.38 10.38 -6.38
CA PRO A 111 -13.98 10.90 -5.15
C PRO A 111 -13.49 10.06 -3.98
N GLU A 112 -12.96 10.74 -2.96
CA GLU A 112 -12.46 10.12 -1.75
C GLU A 112 -13.59 9.31 -1.12
N SER A 113 -13.63 8.00 -1.36
CA SER A 113 -14.57 7.13 -0.64
C SER A 113 -14.30 7.28 0.86
N ASP A 114 -15.36 7.25 1.70
CA ASP A 114 -15.37 7.45 3.17
C ASP A 114 -14.26 6.74 3.97
N ALA A 115 -13.55 5.78 3.38
CA ALA A 115 -12.37 5.14 3.91
C ALA A 115 -11.18 6.11 4.16
N VAL A 116 -11.04 7.21 3.42
CA VAL A 116 -10.00 8.22 3.73
C VAL A 116 -10.33 8.97 5.02
N GLN A 117 -11.61 9.21 5.30
CA GLN A 117 -12.06 9.70 6.61
C GLN A 117 -11.63 8.78 7.74
N ALA A 118 -11.66 7.45 7.57
CA ALA A 118 -11.18 6.52 8.58
C ALA A 118 -9.66 6.60 8.83
N ASN A 119 -8.87 6.94 7.80
CA ASN A 119 -7.42 7.08 7.91
C ASN A 119 -7.00 8.47 8.45
N GLU A 120 -7.66 9.55 8.02
CA GLU A 120 -7.58 10.86 8.68
C GLU A 120 -8.04 10.77 10.13
N SER A 121 -9.09 10.01 10.43
CA SER A 121 -9.51 9.72 11.80
C SER A 121 -8.47 8.91 12.57
N ARG A 122 -7.71 8.01 11.93
CA ARG A 122 -6.60 7.29 12.58
C ARG A 122 -5.40 8.20 12.78
N ALA A 123 -5.03 9.02 11.80
CA ALA A 123 -3.96 10.00 11.90
C ALA A 123 -4.27 11.08 12.94
N ALA A 124 -5.51 11.58 12.97
CA ALA A 124 -6.02 12.49 13.99
C ALA A 124 -6.06 11.82 15.37
N ARG A 125 -6.45 10.54 15.47
CA ARG A 125 -6.34 9.77 16.72
C ARG A 125 -4.87 9.64 17.16
N LEU A 126 -3.94 9.32 16.26
CA LEU A 126 -2.50 9.21 16.55
C LEU A 126 -1.90 10.55 17.01
N ARG A 127 -2.30 11.66 16.39
CA ARG A 127 -1.93 13.03 16.82
C ARG A 127 -2.57 13.40 18.16
N ALA A 128 -3.82 13.00 18.41
CA ALA A 128 -4.50 13.22 19.69
C ALA A 128 -3.82 12.48 20.86
N TYR A 129 -3.08 11.40 20.58
CA TYR A 129 -2.25 10.70 21.56
C TYR A 129 -0.81 11.25 21.67
N GLY A 130 -0.47 12.35 20.98
CA GLY A 130 0.83 13.03 21.10
C GLY A 130 2.01 12.25 20.51
N CYS A 131 1.76 11.30 19.60
CA CYS A 131 2.82 10.51 18.97
C CYS A 131 3.45 11.29 17.80
N GLU A 132 4.31 12.25 18.11
CA GLU A 132 5.11 12.99 17.13
C GLU A 132 6.44 12.29 16.78
N LYS A 133 6.79 11.23 17.54
CA LYS A 133 7.95 10.36 17.29
C LYS A 133 7.52 8.89 17.28
N CYS A 134 7.46 8.30 16.09
CA CYS A 134 7.04 6.91 15.84
C CYS A 134 7.92 5.80 16.46
N SER A 135 8.90 6.13 17.31
CA SER A 135 9.82 5.16 17.93
C SER A 135 9.87 5.25 19.46
N ASP A 136 8.92 5.95 20.08
CA ASP A 136 8.80 5.98 21.53
C ASP A 136 8.05 4.71 22.01
N PRO A 137 8.69 3.83 22.78
CA PRO A 137 8.08 2.57 23.24
C PRO A 137 6.84 2.80 24.12
N VAL A 138 6.73 3.95 24.80
CA VAL A 138 5.55 4.30 25.59
C VAL A 138 4.39 4.68 24.68
N CYS A 139 4.66 5.40 23.59
CA CYS A 139 3.64 5.74 22.59
C CYS A 139 3.13 4.48 21.88
N GLU A 140 4.04 3.59 21.48
CA GLU A 140 3.69 2.30 20.87
C GLU A 140 2.85 1.44 21.81
N HIS A 141 3.25 1.31 23.07
CA HIS A 141 2.52 0.53 24.07
C HIS A 141 1.09 1.06 24.29
N ARG A 142 0.92 2.38 24.36
CA ARG A 142 -0.41 3.01 24.50
C ARG A 142 -1.29 2.78 23.28
N LEU A 143 -0.72 2.90 22.07
CA LEU A 143 -1.44 2.64 20.83
C LEU A 143 -1.92 1.19 20.74
N PHE A 144 -1.03 0.22 20.96
CA PHE A 144 -1.39 -1.19 20.90
C PHE A 144 -2.43 -1.58 21.95
N THR A 145 -2.29 -1.05 23.17
CA THR A 145 -3.27 -1.28 24.25
C THR A 145 -4.65 -0.70 23.93
N ALA A 146 -4.70 0.42 23.20
CA ALA A 146 -5.97 1.00 22.76
C ALA A 146 -6.64 0.19 21.64
N LEU A 147 -5.84 -0.44 20.76
CA LEU A 147 -6.35 -1.28 19.65
C LEU A 147 -6.88 -2.64 20.13
N THR A 148 -6.31 -3.20 21.20
CA THR A 148 -6.74 -4.49 21.75
C THR A 148 -7.89 -4.38 22.73
N ARG A 149 -8.26 -3.15 23.15
CA ARG A 149 -9.40 -2.92 24.02
C ARG A 149 -10.68 -2.92 23.19
N PRO A 150 -11.68 -3.77 23.49
CA PRO A 150 -12.99 -3.63 22.89
C PRO A 150 -13.56 -2.24 23.20
N PRO A 151 -14.30 -1.61 22.26
CA PRO A 151 -14.92 -0.32 22.54
C PRO A 151 -15.79 -0.46 23.80
N ALA A 152 -15.64 0.49 24.74
CA ALA A 152 -16.48 0.51 25.92
C ALA A 152 -17.95 0.54 25.49
N PRO A 153 -18.85 -0.22 26.13
CA PRO A 153 -20.29 -0.09 25.86
C PRO A 153 -20.68 1.37 26.15
N GLY A 154 -21.17 2.05 25.10
CA GLY A 154 -21.45 3.47 25.12
C GLY A 154 -22.44 3.84 26.22
N CYS A 155 -22.15 4.92 26.95
CA CYS A 155 -23.18 5.65 27.67
C CYS A 155 -23.77 6.67 26.69
N ALA A 156 -25.08 6.54 26.48
CA ALA A 156 -25.94 7.59 25.94
C ALA A 156 -26.08 8.75 26.93
#